data_AF-A0A544U8N4-F1
#
_entry.id   AF-A0A544U8N4-F1
#
_cell.length_a   1.000
_cell.length_b   1.000
_cell.length_c   1.000
_cell.angle_alpha   90.00
_cell.angle_beta   90.00
_cell.angle_gamma   90.00
#
_symmetry.space_group_name_H-M   'P 1'
#
loop_
_entity.id
_entity.type
_entity.pdbx_description
1 polymer ?
#
loop_
_entity_poly.entity_id
_entity_poly.type
_entity_poly.pdbx_seq_one_letter_code
_entity_poly.pdbx_strand_id
1 'polypeptide(L)' 'MSVKNKTLLSSVFDLALFTLGGYRIFTNNLEAMSILVAYIFFICGLIGFVFNVVKLSRIPRT' A
#
# COMPACT_ATOMS: atom_id res chain seq x y z
N MET A 1 -14.63 -14.13 -10.00
CA MET A 1 -14.10 -13.36 -8.85
C MET A 1 -14.80 -12.01 -8.84
N SER A 2 -15.59 -11.68 -7.81
CA SER A 2 -16.32 -10.40 -7.77
C SER A 2 -15.34 -9.23 -7.78
N VAL A 3 -15.69 -8.13 -8.46
CA VAL A 3 -14.91 -6.88 -8.54
C VAL A 3 -14.49 -6.41 -7.14
N LYS A 4 -15.35 -6.62 -6.14
CA LYS A 4 -15.11 -6.34 -4.72
C LYS A 4 -13.91 -7.12 -4.17
N ASN A 5 -13.79 -8.40 -4.50
CA ASN A 5 -12.71 -9.28 -4.03
C ASN A 5 -11.37 -8.92 -4.69
N LYS A 6 -11.42 -8.46 -5.95
CA LYS A 6 -10.23 -8.02 -6.69
C LYS A 6 -9.69 -6.69 -6.13
N THR A 7 -10.58 -5.76 -5.75
CA THR A 7 -10.21 -4.52 -5.04
C THR A 7 -9.69 -4.78 -3.63
N LEU A 8 -10.29 -5.73 -2.89
CA LEU A 8 -9.79 -6.15 -1.58
C LEU A 8 -8.39 -6.75 -1.66
N LEU A 9 -8.14 -7.65 -2.62
CA LEU A 9 -6.83 -8.25 -2.79
C LEU A 9 -5.77 -7.20 -3.18
N SER A 10 -6.12 -6.25 -4.05
CA SER A 10 -5.25 -5.13 -4.40
C SER A 10 -4.93 -4.26 -3.17
N SER A 11 -5.92 -3.95 -2.34
CA SER A 11 -5.75 -3.19 -1.10
C SER A 11 -4.83 -3.92 -0.11
N VAL A 12 -4.96 -5.23 0.04
CA VAL A 12 -4.05 -6.03 0.89
C VAL A 12 -2.61 -5.99 0.37
N PHE A 13 -2.43 -6.02 -0.96
CA PHE A 13 -1.11 -5.92 -1.58
C PHE A 13 -0.47 -4.54 -1.37
N ASP A 14 -1.25 -3.47 -1.54
CA ASP A 14 -0.81 -2.10 -1.28
C ASP A 14 -0.42 -1.90 0.21
N LEU A 15 -1.18 -2.50 1.13
CA LEU A 15 -0.88 -2.48 2.57
C LEU A 15 0.39 -3.27 2.92
N ALA A 16 0.63 -4.40 2.24
CA ALA A 16 1.87 -5.16 2.40
C ALA A 16 3.09 -4.36 1.92
N LEU A 17 2.98 -3.67 0.78
CA LEU A 17 4.02 -2.78 0.27
C LEU A 17 4.29 -1.60 1.21
N PHE A 18 3.22 -1.00 1.76
CA PHE A 18 3.32 0.04 2.79
C PHE A 18 4.06 -0.46 4.03
N THR A 19 3.68 -1.63 4.55
CA THR A 19 4.28 -2.21 5.76
C THR A 19 5.75 -2.56 5.51
N LEU A 20 6.09 -3.09 4.32
CA LEU A 20 7.47 -3.42 3.96
C LEU A 20 8.36 -2.17 3.81
N GLY A 21 7.82 -1.09 3.21
CA GLY A 21 8.48 0.21 3.13
C GLY A 21 8.73 0.80 4.52
N GLY A 22 7.73 0.78 5.40
CA GLY A 22 7.83 1.25 6.77
C GLY A 22 8.80 0.42 7.61
N TYR A 23 8.77 -0.91 7.47
CA TYR A 23 9.70 -1.81 8.13
C TYR A 23 11.16 -1.54 7.71
N ARG A 24 11.41 -1.28 6.43
CA ARG A 24 12.74 -0.87 5.95
C ARG A 24 13.19 0.47 6.53
N ILE A 25 12.28 1.44 6.67
CA ILE A 25 12.58 2.76 7.25
C ILE A 25 12.90 2.64 8.75
N PHE A 26 12.16 1.83 9.50
CA PHE A 26 12.35 1.68 10.95
C PHE A 26 13.51 0.76 11.34
N THR A 27 13.75 -0.31 10.59
CA THR A 27 14.73 -1.34 10.95
C THR A 27 16.14 -1.04 10.44
N ASN A 28 16.30 -0.24 9.38
CA ASN A 28 17.58 -0.16 8.69
C ASN A 28 18.14 1.25 8.52
N ASN A 29 19.25 1.53 9.22
CA ASN A 29 20.19 2.63 8.93
C ASN A 29 21.04 2.28 7.68
N LEU A 30 20.39 1.92 6.56
CA LEU A 30 21.08 1.70 5.28
C LEU A 30 21.36 3.04 4.59
N GLU A 31 22.41 3.07 3.78
CA GLU A 31 22.82 4.20 2.94
C GLU A 31 21.61 4.95 2.33
N ALA A 32 21.72 6.28 2.27
CA ALA A 32 20.65 7.21 1.88
C ALA A 32 19.87 6.82 0.60
N MET A 33 20.52 6.09 -0.33
CA MET A 33 19.90 5.58 -1.54
C MET A 33 18.82 4.51 -1.28
N SER A 34 18.97 3.65 -0.28
CA SER A 34 18.01 2.61 0.07
C SER A 34 16.79 3.16 0.83
N ILE A 35 17.00 4.20 1.63
CA ILE A 35 15.95 4.92 2.37
C ILE A 35 14.99 5.64 1.42
N LEU A 36 15.50 6.23 0.34
CA LEU A 36 14.69 6.96 -0.63
C LEU A 36 13.71 6.02 -1.34
N VAL A 37 14.18 4.84 -1.75
CA VAL A 37 13.33 3.80 -2.35
C VAL A 37 12.29 3.27 -1.36
N ALA A 38 12.66 3.10 -0.08
CA ALA A 38 11.72 2.69 0.96
C ALA A 38 10.61 3.74 1.18
N TYR A 39 10.94 5.03 1.13
CA TYR A 39 9.98 6.13 1.20
C TYR A 39 9.04 6.17 -0.01
N ILE A 40 9.56 5.99 -1.23
CA ILE A 40 8.72 5.92 -2.43
C ILE A 40 7.75 4.74 -2.35
N PHE A 41 8.22 3.57 -1.92
CA PHE A 41 7.36 2.40 -1.71
C PHE A 41 6.30 2.64 -0.63
N PHE A 42 6.67 3.31 0.46
CA PHE A 42 5.77 3.66 1.55
C PHE A 42 4.66 4.62 1.08
N ILE A 43 5.03 5.71 0.41
CA ILE A 43 4.07 6.72 -0.07
C ILE A 43 3.18 6.15 -1.18
N CYS A 44 3.74 5.44 -2.17
CA CYS A 44 2.96 4.80 -3.22
C CYS A 44 2.00 3.74 -2.65
N GLY A 45 2.47 2.89 -1.72
CA GLY A 45 1.63 1.88 -1.07
C GLY A 45 0.47 2.52 -0.30
N LEU A 46 0.72 3.62 0.42
CA LEU A 46 -0.33 4.34 1.15
C LEU A 46 -1.36 4.96 0.20
N ILE A 47 -0.92 5.63 -0.87
CA ILE A 47 -1.81 6.26 -1.85
C ILE A 47 -2.66 5.19 -2.56
N GLY A 48 -2.04 4.10 -3.01
CA GLY A 48 -2.73 2.97 -3.64
C GLY A 48 -3.77 2.34 -2.71
N PHE A 49 -3.40 2.13 -1.44
CA PHE A 49 -4.29 1.63 -0.41
C PHE A 49 -5.50 2.54 -0.19
N VAL A 50 -5.28 3.85 0.02
CA VAL A 50 -6.36 4.83 0.22
C VAL A 50 -7.28 4.87 -0.99
N PHE A 51 -6.73 4.85 -2.21
CA PHE A 51 -7.54 4.87 -3.43
C PHE A 51 -8.40 3.60 -3.58
N ASN A 52 -7.84 2.43 -3.30
CA ASN A 52 -8.55 1.16 -3.31
C ASN A 52 -9.62 1.08 -2.20
N VAL A 53 -9.33 1.58 -1.00
CA VAL A 53 -10.30 1.64 0.12
C VAL A 53 -11.44 2.60 -0.20
N VAL A 54 -11.15 3.80 -0.71
CA VAL A 54 -12.17 4.77 -1.14
C VAL A 54 -13.03 4.18 -2.26
N LYS A 55 -12.40 3.54 -3.26
CA LYS A 55 -13.12 2.85 -4.35
C LYS A 55 -13.99 1.72 -3.81
N LEU A 56 -13.51 0.94 -2.85
CA LEU A 56 -14.28 -0.13 -2.20
C LEU A 56 -15.47 0.44 -1.40
N SER A 57 -15.27 1.56 -0.71
CA SER A 57 -16.32 2.23 0.06
C SER A 57 -17.38 2.92 -0.81
N ARG A 58 -17.02 3.28 -2.05
CA ARG A 58 -17.92 3.86 -3.05
C ARG A 58 -18.70 2.82 -3.85
N ILE A 59 -18.30 1.55 -3.82
CA ILE A 59 -19.07 0.47 -4.45
C ILE A 59 -20.37 0.33 -3.63
N PRO A 60 -21.54 0.63 -4.22
CA PRO A 60 -22.79 0.48 -3.51
C PRO A 60 -22.94 -0.97 -3.07
N ARG A 61 -23.18 -1.16 -1.77
CA ARG A 61 -23.61 -2.44 -1.21
C ARG A 61 -25.06 -2.66 -1.65
N THR A 62 -25.27 -3.06 -2.89
CA THR A 62 -26.52 -3.71 -3.29
C THR A 62 -26.60 -5.07 -2.60
#